data_AF-A0A2C5XTH0-F1
#
_entry.id   AF-A0A2C5XTH0-F1
#
_cell.length_a   1.000
_cell.length_b   1.000
_cell.length_c   1.000
_cell.angle_alpha   90.00
_cell.angle_beta   90.00
_cell.angle_gamma   90.00
#
_symmetry.space_group_name_H-M   'P 1'
#
loop_
_entity.id
_entity.type
_entity.pdbx_description
1 polymer ?
#
loop_
_entity_poly.entity_id
_entity_poly.type
_entity_poly.pdbx_seq_one_letter_code
_entity_poly.pdbx_strand_id
1 'polypeptide(L)'
;MAMSVRSRHLCTDTRPLRLLGRRPGPRLTYHEIDFEATCRHKLAVVRGTPQLASRLRQIEEAASGSWTAQSEHGDTYYCHAADLRSLDHGAASASLLASLRTNAPTLVVSECCLCYLTHLEAERAIAFFCSRIARLAIVIYEPMPLGDAFGTVMLSNLRARNIFMPSVEHYNNGPGQECRLRHAGFSRVGHMTMDAAWQLLVPAAEKDRLARLEGLDELEEWNLLAAHYIVAWASRDTSLGHLDQYLSLAKE
;
A
#
# COMPACT_ATOMS: atom_id res chain seq x y z
N MET A 1 -8.76 -1.33 11.61
CA MET A 1 -9.10 -1.50 10.18
C MET A 1 -7.81 -1.42 9.38
N ALA A 2 -7.60 -2.31 8.42
CA ALA A 2 -6.51 -2.20 7.47
C ALA A 2 -7.12 -2.00 6.09
N MET A 3 -6.53 -1.11 5.30
CA MET A 3 -7.00 -0.84 3.96
C MET A 3 -5.81 -0.79 3.01
N SER A 4 -5.83 -1.65 2.01
CA SER A 4 -4.85 -1.68 0.93
C SER A 4 -5.43 -1.00 -0.29
N VAL A 5 -4.71 0.00 -0.79
CA VAL A 5 -5.05 0.77 -1.97
C VAL A 5 -4.04 0.42 -3.05
N ARG A 6 -4.50 -0.13 -4.19
CA ARG A 6 -3.62 -0.62 -5.27
C ARG A 6 -4.15 -0.24 -6.65
N SER A 7 -3.25 -0.18 -7.64
CA SER A 7 -3.61 0.13 -9.02
C SER A 7 -2.79 -0.67 -10.02
N ARG A 8 -3.49 -1.18 -11.03
CA ARG A 8 -3.07 -1.79 -12.30
C ARG A 8 -1.98 -2.89 -12.25
N HIS A 9 -2.41 -4.04 -12.77
CA HIS A 9 -1.65 -5.19 -13.27
C HIS A 9 -1.31 -6.22 -12.17
N LEU A 10 -2.21 -7.21 -12.08
CA LEU A 10 -2.16 -8.39 -11.21
C LEU A 10 -2.08 -8.08 -9.71
N CYS A 11 -3.10 -7.41 -9.15
CA CYS A 11 -3.27 -7.42 -7.69
C CYS A 11 -3.58 -8.84 -7.21
N THR A 12 -2.52 -9.54 -6.81
CA THR A 12 -2.54 -10.87 -6.19
C THR A 12 -2.12 -10.79 -4.73
N ASP A 13 -2.26 -9.60 -4.10
CA ASP A 13 -1.90 -9.41 -2.69
C ASP A 13 -2.60 -10.45 -1.82
N THR A 14 -1.78 -11.30 -1.19
CA THR A 14 -2.22 -12.38 -0.30
C THR A 14 -2.16 -11.98 1.16
N ARG A 15 -1.77 -10.75 1.50
CA ARG A 15 -1.78 -10.25 2.89
C ARG A 15 -3.14 -10.45 3.57
N PRO A 16 -4.31 -10.19 2.95
CA PRO A 16 -5.59 -10.48 3.61
C PRO A 16 -5.67 -11.94 4.06
N LEU A 17 -5.36 -12.88 3.17
CA LEU A 17 -5.42 -14.32 3.43
C LEU A 17 -4.41 -14.77 4.50
N ARG A 18 -3.29 -14.06 4.63
CA ARG A 18 -2.28 -14.29 5.66
C ARG A 18 -2.62 -13.63 7.00
N LEU A 19 -3.45 -12.59 7.03
CA LEU A 19 -3.73 -11.82 8.24
C LEU A 19 -5.05 -12.24 8.91
N LEU A 20 -6.06 -12.54 8.11
CA LEU A 20 -7.36 -12.99 8.57
C LEU A 20 -7.21 -14.31 9.35
N GLY A 21 -7.74 -14.34 10.56
CA GLY A 21 -7.82 -15.53 11.41
C GLY A 21 -6.53 -15.94 12.10
N ARG A 22 -5.44 -15.16 12.01
CA ARG A 22 -4.13 -15.57 12.56
C ARG A 22 -3.70 -14.84 13.84
N ARG A 23 -4.42 -13.82 14.29
CA ARG A 23 -3.95 -12.96 15.39
C ARG A 23 -4.86 -13.07 16.62
N PRO A 24 -4.30 -13.35 17.81
CA PRO A 24 -5.00 -13.02 19.06
C PRO A 24 -5.10 -11.49 19.13
N GLY A 25 -6.33 -10.96 19.14
CA GLY A 25 -6.56 -9.52 19.12
C GLY A 25 -7.96 -9.13 18.68
N PRO A 26 -8.22 -7.81 18.52
CA PRO A 26 -9.50 -7.32 18.02
C PRO A 26 -9.73 -7.77 16.57
N ARG A 27 -10.99 -8.04 16.23
CA ARG A 27 -11.40 -8.44 14.88
C ARG A 27 -10.89 -7.47 13.82
N LEU A 28 -10.29 -8.01 12.77
CA LEU A 28 -9.76 -7.26 11.64
C LEU A 28 -10.86 -7.05 10.59
N THR A 29 -11.06 -5.80 10.20
CA THR A 29 -11.75 -5.47 8.96
C THR A 29 -10.69 -5.03 7.95
N TYR A 30 -10.58 -5.79 6.85
CA TYR A 30 -9.62 -5.55 5.78
C TYR A 30 -10.35 -5.08 4.51
N HIS A 31 -9.98 -3.92 4.00
CA HIS A 31 -10.50 -3.38 2.75
C HIS A 31 -9.40 -3.42 1.69
N GLU A 32 -9.72 -3.88 0.50
CA GLU A 32 -8.85 -3.79 -0.67
C GLU A 32 -9.60 -3.03 -1.76
N ILE A 33 -8.93 -2.08 -2.40
CA ILE A 33 -9.51 -1.28 -3.49
C ILE A 33 -8.66 -1.47 -4.73
N ASP A 34 -9.29 -1.92 -5.83
CA ASP A 34 -8.67 -2.07 -7.14
C ASP A 34 -9.74 -1.93 -8.25
N PHE A 35 -9.32 -1.98 -9.51
CA PHE A 35 -10.23 -1.97 -10.65
C PHE A 35 -11.11 -3.23 -10.69
N GLU A 36 -12.32 -3.08 -11.24
CA GLU A 36 -13.31 -4.15 -11.38
C GLU A 36 -12.74 -5.46 -11.96
N ALA A 37 -12.01 -5.37 -13.08
CA ALA A 37 -11.42 -6.54 -13.72
C ALA A 37 -10.48 -7.31 -12.78
N THR A 38 -9.71 -6.57 -11.96
CA THR A 38 -8.80 -7.16 -10.97
C THR A 38 -9.57 -7.84 -9.85
N CYS A 39 -10.60 -7.18 -9.30
CA CYS A 39 -11.44 -7.73 -8.23
C CYS A 39 -12.14 -9.03 -8.66
N ARG A 40 -12.71 -9.04 -9.88
CA ARG A 40 -13.35 -10.22 -10.48
C ARG A 40 -12.36 -11.36 -10.70
N HIS A 41 -11.20 -11.06 -11.27
CA HIS A 41 -10.16 -12.06 -11.48
C HIS A 41 -9.70 -12.67 -10.15
N LYS A 42 -9.47 -11.83 -9.14
CA LYS A 42 -9.08 -12.28 -7.79
C LYS A 42 -10.14 -13.21 -7.18
N LEU A 43 -11.42 -12.86 -7.30
CA LEU A 43 -12.52 -13.71 -6.83
C LEU A 43 -12.56 -15.05 -7.57
N ALA A 44 -12.37 -15.05 -8.89
CA ALA A 44 -12.32 -16.27 -9.69
C ALA A 44 -11.18 -17.20 -9.25
N VAL A 45 -9.98 -16.65 -8.99
CA VAL A 45 -8.84 -17.40 -8.46
C VAL A 45 -9.13 -17.96 -7.05
N VAL A 46 -9.70 -17.14 -6.17
CA VAL A 46 -10.07 -17.57 -4.81
C VAL A 46 -11.08 -18.73 -4.84
N ARG A 47 -12.12 -18.63 -5.67
CA ARG A 47 -13.13 -19.70 -5.83
C ARG A 47 -12.55 -20.95 -6.51
N GLY A 48 -11.66 -20.77 -7.48
CA GLY A 48 -11.02 -21.86 -8.23
C GLY A 48 -9.90 -22.58 -7.47
N THR A 49 -9.44 -22.03 -6.33
CA THR A 49 -8.32 -22.59 -5.56
C THR A 49 -8.80 -23.09 -4.19
N PRO A 50 -8.96 -24.41 -3.97
CA PRO A 50 -9.53 -24.97 -2.73
C PRO A 50 -8.84 -24.52 -1.44
N GLN A 51 -7.51 -24.36 -1.48
CA GLN A 51 -6.71 -23.91 -0.34
C GLN A 51 -7.00 -22.45 0.05
N LEU A 52 -7.48 -21.63 -0.90
CA LEU A 52 -7.89 -20.25 -0.65
C LEU A 52 -9.36 -20.18 -0.27
N ALA A 53 -10.22 -20.88 -1.01
CA ALA A 53 -11.65 -20.95 -0.72
C ALA A 53 -11.93 -21.45 0.70
N SER A 54 -11.18 -22.45 1.19
CA SER A 54 -11.35 -22.99 2.55
C SER A 54 -11.01 -22.00 3.67
N ARG A 55 -10.26 -20.93 3.38
CA ARG A 55 -9.91 -19.88 4.36
C ARG A 55 -11.00 -18.83 4.54
N LEU A 56 -11.96 -18.77 3.60
CA LEU A 56 -12.99 -17.75 3.55
C LEU A 56 -14.37 -18.39 3.65
N ARG A 57 -15.30 -17.69 4.31
CA ARG A 57 -16.70 -18.06 4.51
C ARG A 57 -17.58 -16.94 3.99
N GLN A 58 -18.84 -17.25 3.69
CA GLN A 58 -19.86 -16.27 3.31
C GLN A 58 -19.36 -15.31 2.21
N ILE A 59 -18.87 -15.88 1.11
CA ILE A 59 -18.37 -15.08 -0.01
C ILE A 59 -19.58 -14.52 -0.77
N GLU A 60 -19.73 -13.20 -0.77
CA GLU A 60 -20.81 -12.49 -1.45
C GLU A 60 -20.24 -11.60 -2.55
N GLU A 61 -20.77 -11.71 -3.75
CA GLU A 61 -20.34 -10.93 -4.92
C GLU A 61 -21.45 -9.96 -5.34
N ALA A 62 -21.07 -8.71 -5.58
CA ALA A 62 -21.94 -7.68 -6.12
C ALA A 62 -21.81 -7.60 -7.65
N ALA A 63 -22.86 -7.12 -8.32
CA ALA A 63 -22.86 -6.90 -9.77
C ALA A 63 -21.74 -5.95 -10.23
N SER A 64 -21.24 -5.07 -9.36
CA SER A 64 -20.10 -4.17 -9.64
C SER A 64 -18.73 -4.87 -9.72
N GLY A 65 -18.65 -6.17 -9.40
CA GLY A 65 -17.39 -6.89 -9.27
C GLY A 65 -16.72 -6.74 -7.90
N SER A 66 -17.28 -5.92 -7.01
CA SER A 66 -16.92 -5.92 -5.59
C SER A 66 -17.40 -7.22 -4.94
N TRP A 67 -16.70 -7.66 -3.90
CA TRP A 67 -17.10 -8.84 -3.14
C TRP A 67 -16.63 -8.78 -1.71
N THR A 68 -17.25 -9.58 -0.86
CA THR A 68 -16.93 -9.65 0.57
C THR A 68 -16.76 -11.10 1.00
N ALA A 69 -16.06 -11.31 2.10
CA ALA A 69 -15.92 -12.60 2.74
C ALA A 69 -15.65 -12.45 4.23
N GLN A 70 -15.88 -13.52 4.98
CA GLN A 70 -15.52 -13.61 6.40
C GLN A 70 -14.46 -14.68 6.64
N SER A 71 -13.64 -14.50 7.67
CA SER A 71 -12.78 -15.57 8.18
C SER A 71 -13.55 -16.45 9.18
N GLU A 72 -13.04 -17.64 9.47
CA GLU A 72 -13.59 -18.50 10.53
C GLU A 72 -13.62 -17.81 11.90
N HIS A 73 -12.70 -16.90 12.16
CA HIS A 73 -12.61 -16.15 13.41
C HIS A 73 -13.43 -14.85 13.41
N GLY A 74 -14.23 -14.63 12.37
CA GLY A 74 -15.15 -13.49 12.27
C GLY A 74 -14.49 -12.17 11.89
N ASP A 75 -13.30 -12.22 11.29
CA ASP A 75 -12.73 -11.08 10.56
C ASP A 75 -13.48 -10.89 9.25
N THR A 76 -13.48 -9.66 8.73
CA THR A 76 -14.21 -9.34 7.48
C THR A 76 -13.24 -8.80 6.44
N TYR A 77 -13.38 -9.31 5.23
CA TYR A 77 -12.65 -8.88 4.05
C TYR A 77 -13.62 -8.27 3.04
N TYR A 78 -13.28 -7.07 2.56
CA TYR A 78 -13.97 -6.38 1.49
C TYR A 78 -13.00 -6.15 0.33
N CYS A 79 -13.38 -6.55 -0.86
CA CYS A 79 -12.71 -6.24 -2.11
C CYS A 79 -13.61 -5.29 -2.92
N HIS A 80 -13.20 -4.04 -3.03
CA HIS A 80 -13.95 -2.96 -3.66
C HIS A 80 -13.46 -2.76 -5.08
N ALA A 81 -14.33 -3.05 -6.04
CA ALA A 81 -14.15 -2.67 -7.43
C ALA A 81 -14.41 -1.15 -7.55
N ALA A 82 -13.36 -0.34 -7.44
CA ALA A 82 -13.44 1.10 -7.49
C ALA A 82 -12.17 1.71 -8.08
N ASP A 83 -12.35 2.81 -8.82
CA ASP A 83 -11.25 3.61 -9.31
C ASP A 83 -10.87 4.66 -8.27
N LEU A 84 -9.58 4.70 -7.90
CA LEU A 84 -9.08 5.62 -6.88
C LEU A 84 -9.26 7.09 -7.26
N ARG A 85 -9.35 7.38 -8.55
CA ARG A 85 -9.52 8.73 -9.10
C ARG A 85 -10.91 9.30 -8.86
N SER A 86 -11.88 8.45 -8.52
CA SER A 86 -13.29 8.78 -8.34
C SER A 86 -13.87 8.28 -7.01
N LEU A 87 -13.04 8.10 -5.98
CA LEU A 87 -13.49 7.63 -4.65
C LEU A 87 -14.53 8.54 -3.99
N ASP A 88 -14.61 9.80 -4.38
CA ASP A 88 -15.51 10.80 -3.82
C ASP A 88 -16.91 10.82 -4.47
N HIS A 89 -17.13 10.05 -5.55
CA HIS A 89 -18.42 10.05 -6.26
C HIS A 89 -18.82 8.66 -6.80
N GLY A 90 -20.13 8.48 -7.03
CA GLY A 90 -20.69 7.28 -7.65
C GLY A 90 -20.94 6.08 -6.72
N ALA A 91 -21.44 4.99 -7.30
CA ALA A 91 -21.91 3.82 -6.56
C ALA A 91 -20.78 3.05 -5.85
N ALA A 92 -19.59 3.03 -6.43
CA ALA A 92 -18.42 2.38 -5.82
C ALA A 92 -18.00 3.08 -4.52
N SER A 93 -18.02 4.41 -4.52
CA SER A 93 -17.84 5.23 -3.31
C SER A 93 -18.88 4.92 -2.24
N ALA A 94 -20.16 4.88 -2.60
CA ALA A 94 -21.23 4.57 -1.66
C ALA A 94 -21.07 3.19 -1.02
N SER A 95 -20.69 2.17 -1.81
CA SER A 95 -20.42 0.82 -1.31
C SER A 95 -19.22 0.78 -0.34
N LEU A 96 -18.12 1.45 -0.71
CA LEU A 96 -16.96 1.59 0.17
C LEU A 96 -17.36 2.26 1.48
N LEU A 97 -18.05 3.40 1.42
CA LEU A 97 -18.47 4.18 2.58
C LEU A 97 -19.43 3.41 3.50
N ALA A 98 -20.33 2.60 2.95
CA ALA A 98 -21.25 1.77 3.73
C ALA A 98 -20.51 0.73 4.59
N SER A 99 -19.35 0.26 4.14
CA SER A 99 -18.52 -0.71 4.87
C SER A 99 -17.43 -0.09 5.75
N LEU A 100 -17.08 1.18 5.52
CA LEU A 100 -15.93 1.83 6.13
C LEU A 100 -16.23 2.27 7.58
N ARG A 101 -15.47 1.73 8.54
CA ARG A 101 -15.58 2.11 9.95
C ARG A 101 -14.72 3.33 10.28
N THR A 102 -15.32 4.51 10.26
CA THR A 102 -14.63 5.80 10.50
C THR A 102 -14.17 6.02 11.94
N ASN A 103 -14.75 5.29 12.90
CA ASN A 103 -14.41 5.38 14.33
C ASN A 103 -13.27 4.44 14.77
N ALA A 104 -12.79 3.56 13.89
CA ALA A 104 -11.73 2.61 14.21
C ALA A 104 -10.35 3.15 13.76
N PRO A 105 -9.26 2.81 14.48
CA PRO A 105 -7.91 3.04 13.98
C PRO A 105 -7.74 2.38 12.62
N THR A 106 -7.25 3.14 11.65
CA THR A 106 -7.11 2.68 10.27
C THR A 106 -5.70 2.85 9.77
N LEU A 107 -5.15 1.78 9.20
CA LEU A 107 -3.92 1.82 8.41
C LEU A 107 -4.26 1.74 6.93
N VAL A 108 -3.87 2.76 6.17
CA VAL A 108 -3.89 2.76 4.71
C VAL A 108 -2.52 2.31 4.19
N VAL A 109 -2.50 1.38 3.25
CA VAL A 109 -1.27 0.92 2.60
C VAL A 109 -1.39 1.15 1.11
N SER A 110 -0.57 2.05 0.58
CA SER A 110 -0.34 2.23 -0.86
C SER A 110 0.99 1.56 -1.21
N GLU A 111 0.96 0.50 -2.00
CA GLU A 111 2.17 -0.22 -2.40
C GLU A 111 2.24 -0.22 -3.92
N CYS A 112 3.19 0.53 -4.47
CA CYS A 112 3.33 0.88 -5.88
C CYS A 112 1.96 1.17 -6.49
N CYS A 113 1.27 2.17 -5.96
CA CYS A 113 -0.10 2.48 -6.36
C CYS A 113 -0.28 3.95 -6.70
N LEU A 114 -0.12 4.82 -5.70
CA LEU A 114 -0.35 6.24 -5.90
C LEU A 114 0.62 6.84 -6.94
N CYS A 115 1.82 6.25 -7.12
CA CYS A 115 2.76 6.56 -8.19
C CYS A 115 2.16 6.59 -9.60
N TYR A 116 1.14 5.78 -9.89
CA TYR A 116 0.49 5.71 -11.21
C TYR A 116 -0.56 6.81 -11.45
N LEU A 117 -0.90 7.58 -10.42
CA LEU A 117 -1.84 8.68 -10.51
C LEU A 117 -1.09 10.00 -10.78
N THR A 118 -1.79 11.02 -11.27
CA THR A 118 -1.30 12.39 -11.17
C THR A 118 -1.17 12.82 -9.70
N HIS A 119 -0.32 13.80 -9.41
CA HIS A 119 -0.16 14.31 -8.04
C HIS A 119 -1.50 14.76 -7.45
N LEU A 120 -2.34 15.46 -8.23
CA LEU A 120 -3.68 15.90 -7.80
C LEU A 120 -4.64 14.73 -7.54
N GLU A 121 -4.64 13.69 -8.38
CA GLU A 121 -5.45 12.49 -8.14
C GLU A 121 -5.01 11.75 -6.87
N ALA A 122 -3.70 11.64 -6.66
CA ALA A 122 -3.14 10.98 -5.49
C ALA A 122 -3.42 11.76 -4.19
N GLU A 123 -3.33 13.09 -4.24
CA GLU A 123 -3.74 13.98 -3.14
C GLU A 123 -5.22 13.82 -2.80
N ARG A 124 -6.11 13.80 -3.80
CA ARG A 124 -7.54 13.57 -3.60
C ARG A 124 -7.82 12.20 -2.97
N ALA A 125 -7.12 11.15 -3.40
CA ALA A 125 -7.26 9.81 -2.83
C ALA A 125 -6.86 9.78 -1.34
N ILE A 126 -5.76 10.45 -0.95
CA ILE A 126 -5.37 10.56 0.46
C ILE A 126 -6.39 11.41 1.23
N ALA A 127 -6.80 12.55 0.67
CA ALA A 127 -7.78 13.46 1.26
C ALA A 127 -9.15 12.80 1.52
N PHE A 128 -9.56 11.84 0.68
CA PHE A 128 -10.78 11.07 0.88
C PHE A 128 -10.79 10.35 2.23
N PHE A 129 -9.68 9.71 2.61
CA PHE A 129 -9.55 9.04 3.92
C PHE A 129 -9.32 10.04 5.05
N CYS A 130 -8.47 11.05 4.82
CA CYS A 130 -8.19 12.10 5.80
C CYS A 130 -9.42 12.95 6.15
N SER A 131 -10.43 13.06 5.30
CA SER A 131 -11.66 13.79 5.64
C SER A 131 -12.65 12.96 6.46
N ARG A 132 -12.43 11.64 6.60
CA ARG A 132 -13.44 10.71 7.14
C ARG A 132 -12.99 9.94 8.38
N ILE A 133 -11.70 9.65 8.52
CA ILE A 133 -11.19 8.76 9.57
C ILE A 133 -10.26 9.51 10.50
N ALA A 134 -10.70 9.89 11.71
CA ALA A 134 -9.87 10.68 12.62
C ALA A 134 -8.52 9.99 12.92
N ARG A 135 -8.56 8.73 13.38
CA ARG A 135 -7.40 7.93 13.78
C ARG A 135 -6.83 7.17 12.58
N LEU A 136 -5.97 7.84 11.82
CA LEU A 136 -5.48 7.37 10.52
C LEU A 136 -3.95 7.29 10.50
N ALA A 137 -3.44 6.19 9.97
CA ALA A 137 -2.07 6.07 9.53
C ALA A 137 -2.04 5.65 8.06
N ILE A 138 -0.97 6.03 7.37
CA ILE A 138 -0.72 5.66 5.98
C ILE A 138 0.73 5.20 5.83
N VAL A 139 0.95 4.19 5.01
CA VAL A 139 2.26 3.73 4.55
C VAL A 139 2.23 3.70 3.02
N ILE A 140 3.22 4.33 2.41
CA ILE A 140 3.40 4.43 0.96
C ILE A 140 4.74 3.77 0.63
N TYR A 141 4.73 2.77 -0.23
CA TYR A 141 5.91 2.23 -0.89
C TYR A 141 5.84 2.54 -2.37
N GLU A 142 6.82 3.26 -2.93
CA GLU A 142 6.87 3.58 -4.37
C GLU A 142 8.28 3.97 -4.83
N PRO A 143 8.54 4.03 -6.16
CA PRO A 143 9.81 4.53 -6.69
C PRO A 143 10.05 6.00 -6.35
N MET A 144 11.32 6.37 -6.22
CA MET A 144 11.82 7.69 -5.87
C MET A 144 12.99 8.03 -6.83
N PRO A 145 12.75 8.74 -7.94
CA PRO A 145 13.75 8.91 -8.99
C PRO A 145 14.89 9.89 -8.65
N LEU A 146 14.79 10.69 -7.59
CA LEU A 146 15.86 11.60 -7.09
C LEU A 146 16.40 12.67 -8.05
N GLY A 147 16.09 12.61 -9.35
CA GLY A 147 16.59 13.53 -10.37
C GLY A 147 18.02 13.24 -10.83
N ASP A 148 18.56 12.06 -10.56
CA ASP A 148 19.91 11.67 -10.97
C ASP A 148 19.92 10.83 -12.28
N ALA A 149 21.10 10.36 -12.68
CA ALA A 149 21.27 9.55 -13.88
C ALA A 149 20.52 8.21 -13.80
N PHE A 150 20.52 7.57 -12.63
CA PHE A 150 19.83 6.30 -12.44
C PHE A 150 18.31 6.49 -12.52
N GLY A 151 17.76 7.46 -11.82
CA GLY A 151 16.33 7.79 -11.87
C GLY A 151 15.86 8.17 -13.27
N THR A 152 16.69 8.89 -14.03
CA THR A 152 16.42 9.20 -15.44
C THR A 152 16.29 7.95 -16.29
N VAL A 153 17.24 7.01 -16.15
CA VAL A 153 17.23 5.71 -16.85
C VAL A 153 16.05 4.86 -16.38
N MET A 154 15.76 4.81 -15.07
CA MET A 154 14.64 4.09 -14.48
C MET A 154 13.31 4.53 -15.10
N LEU A 155 13.04 5.83 -15.13
CA LEU A 155 11.81 6.37 -15.72
C LEU A 155 11.76 6.16 -17.24
N SER A 156 12.88 6.29 -17.94
CA SER A 156 12.97 5.99 -19.38
C SER A 156 12.60 4.53 -19.68
N ASN A 157 13.15 3.59 -18.92
CA ASN A 157 12.89 2.16 -19.05
C ASN A 157 11.41 1.80 -18.78
N LEU A 158 10.78 2.46 -17.83
CA LEU A 158 9.34 2.28 -17.55
C LEU A 158 8.49 2.84 -18.70
N ARG A 159 8.80 4.05 -19.19
CA ARG A 159 8.09 4.66 -20.34
C ARG A 159 8.20 3.80 -21.61
N ALA A 160 9.36 3.20 -21.86
CA ALA A 160 9.57 2.27 -22.98
C ALA A 160 8.64 1.04 -22.91
N ARG A 161 8.11 0.70 -21.73
CA ARG A 161 7.14 -0.39 -21.50
C ARG A 161 5.70 0.12 -21.35
N ASN A 162 5.43 1.38 -21.71
CA ASN A 162 4.15 2.07 -21.52
C ASN A 162 3.70 2.17 -20.05
N ILE A 163 4.66 2.24 -19.13
CA ILE A 163 4.41 2.44 -17.71
C ILE A 163 4.76 3.89 -17.37
N PHE A 164 3.77 4.64 -16.89
CA PHE A 164 3.89 6.04 -16.52
C PHE A 164 3.62 6.19 -15.02
N MET A 165 4.42 7.00 -14.34
CA MET A 165 4.29 7.25 -12.91
C MET A 165 4.27 8.76 -12.61
N PRO A 166 3.18 9.47 -12.94
CA PRO A 166 3.19 10.93 -12.94
C PRO A 166 3.44 11.55 -11.56
N SER A 167 3.00 10.92 -10.47
CA SER A 167 3.21 11.50 -9.13
C SER A 167 4.66 11.43 -8.67
N VAL A 168 5.47 10.49 -9.17
CA VAL A 168 6.89 10.37 -8.76
C VAL A 168 7.76 11.45 -9.40
N GLU A 169 7.29 12.10 -10.47
CA GLU A 169 7.94 13.27 -11.04
C GLU A 169 7.76 14.51 -10.15
N HIS A 170 6.67 14.55 -9.35
CA HIS A 170 6.38 15.63 -8.41
C HIS A 170 6.93 15.33 -7.01
N TYR A 171 6.73 14.11 -6.51
CA TYR A 171 7.19 13.64 -5.20
C TYR A 171 8.45 12.77 -5.35
N ASN A 172 9.52 13.39 -5.86
CA ASN A 172 10.68 12.68 -6.39
C ASN A 172 11.77 12.32 -5.37
N ASN A 173 11.64 12.77 -4.11
CA ASN A 173 12.58 12.52 -3.02
C ASN A 173 11.85 12.38 -1.66
N GLY A 174 12.60 12.00 -0.63
CA GLY A 174 12.08 11.83 0.73
C GLY A 174 11.37 13.06 1.28
N PRO A 175 12.02 14.24 1.30
CA PRO A 175 11.37 15.48 1.74
C PRO A 175 10.07 15.82 0.99
N GLY A 176 10.00 15.54 -0.32
CA GLY A 176 8.80 15.70 -1.13
C GLY A 176 7.66 14.78 -0.66
N GLN A 177 7.96 13.52 -0.36
CA GLN A 177 6.98 12.57 0.19
C GLN A 177 6.52 12.98 1.59
N GLU A 178 7.41 13.50 2.43
CA GLU A 178 6.98 14.02 3.73
C GLU A 178 6.09 15.26 3.60
N CYS A 179 6.45 16.16 2.68
CA CYS A 179 5.69 17.37 2.38
C CYS A 179 4.25 17.01 1.96
N ARG A 180 4.10 16.04 1.05
CA ARG A 180 2.82 15.46 0.63
C ARG A 180 1.95 15.02 1.81
N LEU A 181 2.54 14.26 2.74
CA LEU A 181 1.83 13.71 3.88
C LEU A 181 1.47 14.79 4.91
N ARG A 182 2.35 15.77 5.13
CA ARG A 182 2.02 16.93 5.99
C ARG A 182 0.87 17.76 5.40
N HIS A 183 0.89 18.04 4.09
CA HIS A 183 -0.20 18.75 3.41
C HIS A 183 -1.53 18.02 3.49
N ALA A 184 -1.52 16.68 3.51
CA ALA A 184 -2.72 15.87 3.73
C ALA A 184 -3.26 15.89 5.17
N GLY A 185 -2.61 16.59 6.09
CA GLY A 185 -3.05 16.77 7.48
C GLY A 185 -2.53 15.74 8.47
N PHE A 186 -1.41 15.05 8.15
CA PHE A 186 -0.75 14.17 9.12
C PHE A 186 0.25 14.95 9.99
N SER A 187 0.24 14.67 11.30
CA SER A 187 1.10 15.36 12.27
C SER A 187 2.46 14.67 12.46
N ARG A 188 2.53 13.36 12.25
CA ARG A 188 3.75 12.55 12.44
C ARG A 188 4.08 11.90 11.11
N VAL A 189 5.22 12.26 10.53
CA VAL A 189 5.61 11.88 9.18
C VAL A 189 7.08 11.48 9.19
N GLY A 190 7.41 10.41 8.48
CA GLY A 190 8.78 9.98 8.27
C GLY A 190 8.90 9.21 6.96
N HIS A 191 10.14 8.95 6.57
CA HIS A 191 10.45 8.16 5.39
C HIS A 191 11.77 7.40 5.57
N MET A 192 11.98 6.41 4.72
CA MET A 192 13.21 5.62 4.65
C MET A 192 13.37 5.08 3.23
N THR A 193 14.58 5.07 2.69
CA THR A 193 14.86 4.32 1.44
C THR A 193 14.80 2.82 1.71
N MET A 194 14.65 2.01 0.67
CA MET A 194 14.74 0.55 0.84
C MET A 194 16.13 0.10 1.28
N ASP A 195 17.17 0.83 0.88
CA ASP A 195 18.53 0.61 1.39
C ASP A 195 18.61 0.85 2.91
N ALA A 196 18.16 2.02 3.39
CA ALA A 196 18.14 2.31 4.82
C ALA A 196 17.25 1.31 5.60
N ALA A 197 16.12 0.89 5.03
CA ALA A 197 15.26 -0.13 5.63
C ALA A 197 15.97 -1.49 5.74
N TRP A 198 16.71 -1.89 4.70
CA TRP A 198 17.55 -3.08 4.74
C TRP A 198 18.64 -2.96 5.80
N GLN A 199 19.31 -1.83 5.90
CA GLN A 199 20.38 -1.64 6.89
C GLN A 199 19.86 -1.65 8.33
N LEU A 200 18.76 -0.94 8.60
CA LEU A 200 18.30 -0.65 9.96
C LEU A 200 17.24 -1.62 10.50
N LEU A 201 16.41 -2.19 9.63
CA LEU A 201 15.24 -2.98 10.04
C LEU A 201 15.43 -4.49 9.88
N VAL A 202 16.32 -4.91 8.97
CA VAL A 202 16.53 -6.33 8.69
C VAL A 202 17.68 -6.87 9.56
N PRO A 203 17.44 -7.85 10.44
CA PRO A 203 18.49 -8.44 11.27
C PRO A 203 19.57 -9.13 10.44
N ALA A 204 20.81 -9.13 10.93
CA ALA A 204 21.95 -9.77 10.25
C ALA A 204 21.67 -11.24 9.89
N ALA A 205 21.04 -12.00 10.80
CA ALA A 205 20.68 -13.39 10.55
C ALA A 205 19.75 -13.58 9.33
N GLU A 206 18.85 -12.61 9.07
CA GLU A 206 17.97 -12.66 7.91
C GLU A 206 18.71 -12.27 6.63
N LYS A 207 19.62 -11.29 6.70
CA LYS A 207 20.53 -10.95 5.58
C LYS A 207 21.38 -12.16 5.19
N ASP A 208 21.97 -12.85 6.17
CA ASP A 208 22.76 -14.06 5.95
C ASP A 208 21.90 -15.19 5.36
N ARG A 209 20.66 -15.34 5.83
CA ARG A 209 19.72 -16.32 5.29
C ARG A 209 19.43 -16.08 3.82
N LEU A 210 19.23 -14.82 3.42
CA LEU A 210 18.95 -14.44 2.05
C LEU A 210 20.19 -14.58 1.15
N ALA A 211 21.38 -14.19 1.63
CA ALA A 211 22.63 -14.32 0.89
C ALA A 211 22.93 -15.77 0.45
N ARG A 212 22.50 -16.76 1.25
CA ARG A 212 22.66 -18.19 0.94
C ARG A 212 21.72 -18.74 -0.13
N LEU A 213 20.71 -18.00 -0.56
CA LEU A 213 19.73 -18.50 -1.55
C LEU A 213 20.25 -18.39 -2.98
N GLU A 214 20.76 -17.23 -3.37
CA GLU A 214 21.13 -16.94 -4.77
C GLU A 214 22.55 -16.39 -4.95
N GLY A 215 23.23 -15.94 -3.88
CA GLY A 215 24.62 -15.49 -3.94
C GLY A 215 24.84 -14.25 -4.81
N LEU A 216 24.16 -13.15 -4.49
CA LEU A 216 24.23 -11.88 -5.24
C LEU A 216 25.65 -11.29 -5.22
N ASP A 217 26.26 -11.14 -6.38
CA ASP A 217 27.60 -10.55 -6.60
C ASP A 217 27.55 -9.04 -6.95
N GLU A 218 26.43 -8.55 -7.49
CA GLU A 218 26.19 -7.14 -7.85
C GLU A 218 25.57 -6.32 -6.71
N LEU A 219 26.26 -6.19 -5.58
CA LEU A 219 25.75 -5.45 -4.41
C LEU A 219 25.59 -3.94 -4.68
N GLU A 220 26.44 -3.36 -5.52
CA GLU A 220 26.40 -1.95 -5.89
C GLU A 220 25.12 -1.62 -6.67
N GLU A 221 24.72 -2.47 -7.62
CA GLU A 221 23.49 -2.28 -8.39
C GLU A 221 22.26 -2.42 -7.51
N TRP A 222 22.29 -3.38 -6.58
CA TRP A 222 21.22 -3.54 -5.61
C TRP A 222 21.09 -2.32 -4.69
N ASN A 223 22.21 -1.80 -4.16
CA ASN A 223 22.21 -0.60 -3.32
C ASN A 223 21.65 0.60 -4.10
N LEU A 224 22.06 0.74 -5.38
CA LEU A 224 21.58 1.81 -6.24
C LEU A 224 20.07 1.69 -6.47
N LEU A 225 19.56 0.49 -6.77
CA LEU A 225 18.11 0.25 -6.90
C LEU A 225 17.38 0.54 -5.59
N ALA A 226 17.88 0.04 -4.46
CA ALA A 226 17.26 0.17 -3.14
C ALA A 226 17.24 1.62 -2.63
N ALA A 227 18.21 2.45 -3.03
CA ALA A 227 18.20 3.89 -2.76
C ALA A 227 17.07 4.64 -3.50
N HIS A 228 16.60 4.09 -4.63
CA HIS A 228 15.57 4.68 -5.51
C HIS A 228 14.15 4.16 -5.24
N TYR A 229 13.94 3.49 -4.12
CA TYR A 229 12.61 3.14 -3.62
C TYR A 229 12.46 3.63 -2.21
N ILE A 230 11.27 4.14 -1.88
CA ILE A 230 10.98 4.75 -0.60
C ILE A 230 9.84 4.04 0.10
N VAL A 231 9.94 3.93 1.42
CA VAL A 231 8.81 3.72 2.32
C VAL A 231 8.59 5.04 3.07
N ALA A 232 7.50 5.73 2.76
CA ALA A 232 7.05 6.90 3.50
C ALA A 232 5.86 6.51 4.39
N TRP A 233 5.80 7.04 5.61
CA TRP A 233 4.70 6.76 6.52
C TRP A 233 4.27 8.01 7.26
N ALA A 234 2.99 8.04 7.63
CA ALA A 234 2.45 9.09 8.46
C ALA A 234 1.31 8.62 9.36
N SER A 235 1.07 9.35 10.44
CA SER A 235 -0.02 9.11 11.38
C SER A 235 -0.58 10.39 12.00
N ARG A 236 -1.86 10.34 12.36
CA ARG A 236 -2.58 11.35 13.14
C ARG A 236 -3.53 10.65 14.11
N ASP A 237 -3.57 11.10 15.36
CA ASP A 237 -4.40 10.53 16.44
C ASP A 237 -4.29 8.99 16.60
N THR A 238 -3.16 8.44 16.17
CA THR A 238 -2.79 7.03 16.28
C THR A 238 -1.25 6.90 16.23
N SER A 239 -0.74 5.73 16.58
CA SER A 239 0.70 5.40 16.56
C SER A 239 0.95 4.23 15.61
N LEU A 240 2.11 4.24 14.94
CA LEU A 240 2.61 3.09 14.16
C LEU A 240 3.57 2.21 14.99
N GLY A 241 3.57 2.36 16.31
CA GLY A 241 4.39 1.60 17.23
C GLY A 241 5.87 1.85 16.99
N HIS A 242 6.63 0.78 16.72
CA HIS A 242 8.08 0.84 16.56
C HIS A 242 8.56 1.76 15.43
N LEU A 243 7.76 2.00 14.38
CA LEU A 243 8.13 2.94 13.31
C LEU A 243 8.25 4.38 13.81
N ASP A 244 7.59 4.71 14.91
CA ASP A 244 7.59 6.06 15.47
C ASP A 244 8.98 6.49 15.98
N GLN A 245 9.86 5.54 16.30
CA GLN A 245 11.22 5.84 16.74
C GLN A 245 12.12 6.32 15.60
N TYR A 246 11.74 6.05 14.34
CA TYR A 246 12.49 6.47 13.16
C TYR A 246 12.04 7.83 12.62
N LEU A 247 11.05 8.48 13.25
CA LEU A 247 10.59 9.82 12.85
C LEU A 247 11.71 10.88 12.93
N SER A 248 12.71 10.67 13.79
CA SER A 248 13.87 11.56 13.98
C SER A 248 15.10 11.20 13.16
N LEU A 249 15.13 10.02 12.53
CA LEU A 249 16.25 9.53 11.72
C LEU A 249 16.19 10.04 10.26
N ALA A 250 15.15 10.79 9.90
CA ALA A 250 14.98 11.47 8.61
C ALA A 250 15.77 12.81 8.52
N LYS A 251 16.94 12.87 9.16
CA LYS A 251 17.84 14.03 9.14
C LYS A 251 19.27 13.55 8.85
N GLU A 252 19.51 13.11 7.64
CA GLU A 252 20.80 13.19 6.94
C GLU A 252 20.60 12.84 5.47
#